data_AF-A0A8R1WL42-F1
#
_entry.id   AF-A0A8R1WL42-F1
#
_cell.length_a   1.000
_cell.length_b   1.000
_cell.length_c   1.000
_cell.angle_alpha   90.00
_cell.angle_beta   90.00
_cell.angle_gamma   90.00
#
_symmetry.space_group_name_H-M   'P 1'
#
loop_
_entity.id
_entity.type
_entity.pdbx_description
1 polymer ?
#
loop_
_entity_poly.entity_id
_entity_poly.type
_entity_poly.pdbx_seq_one_letter_code
_entity_poly.pdbx_strand_id
1 'polypeptide(L)'
;MFDRTKKCKLSHKMMIRLNNFLYVFNLRQGTILIAVHQIALSSFILIILLVGISHVGEMLNMLHNDMEDDAERRGFYEVAYGDKLTFHEGEVTSRNNQRRFAKAQHLASVTVIFLYTSTILTSIYLMCCISLLHGAVKYKREYVLPWIMAACVGVVLLIVAIVVGDGYPCIVNLFGSHNFYHFGCALFVLTFIYAICAVSSFALETGSGRCARSNLANSDERGERLLLLDHAAHSSLLSAAQLNKLSTGTRSQFV
;
A
#
# COMPACT_ATOMS: atom_id res chain seq x y z
N MET A 1 14.49 -1.92 31.61
CA MET A 1 14.36 -0.47 31.35
C MET A 1 15.08 -0.17 30.03
N PHE A 2 14.41 -0.45 28.90
CA PHE A 2 15.03 -0.38 27.57
C PHE A 2 15.10 1.08 27.09
N ASP A 3 16.28 1.45 26.62
CA ASP A 3 16.78 2.77 26.20
C ASP A 3 15.87 3.46 25.15
N ARG A 4 14.79 4.12 25.60
CA ARG A 4 13.92 4.96 24.75
C ARG A 4 14.66 6.20 24.22
N THR A 5 15.68 6.65 24.92
CA THR A 5 16.45 7.86 24.60
C THR A 5 17.35 7.69 23.37
N LYS A 6 17.96 6.52 23.15
CA LYS A 6 18.73 6.25 21.93
C LYS A 6 17.86 6.13 20.67
N LYS A 7 16.67 5.54 20.77
CA LYS A 7 15.69 5.49 19.65
C LYS A 7 15.26 6.90 19.22
N CYS A 8 15.03 7.81 20.17
CA CYS A 8 14.70 9.21 19.84
C CYS A 8 15.83 9.93 19.12
N LYS A 9 17.10 9.78 19.55
CA LYS A 9 18.23 10.46 18.89
C LYS A 9 18.50 9.94 17.47
N LEU A 10 18.39 8.62 17.24
CA LEU A 10 18.57 8.05 15.91
C LEU A 10 17.43 8.44 14.96
N SER A 11 16.18 8.39 15.47
CA SER A 11 15.00 8.85 14.75
C SER A 11 15.15 10.33 14.36
N HIS A 12 15.52 11.20 15.31
CA HIS A 12 15.71 12.63 15.07
C HIS A 12 16.81 12.93 14.05
N LYS A 13 17.93 12.20 14.08
CA LYS A 13 19.05 12.41 13.14
C LYS A 13 18.71 11.94 11.72
N MET A 14 17.91 10.88 11.58
CA MET A 14 17.36 10.43 10.30
C MET A 14 16.24 11.37 9.81
N MET A 15 15.43 11.91 10.72
CA MET A 15 14.37 12.91 10.43
C MET A 15 14.94 14.21 9.86
N ILE A 16 16.05 14.73 10.42
CA ILE A 16 16.70 15.95 9.94
C ILE A 16 17.20 15.81 8.49
N ARG A 17 17.70 14.64 8.09
CA ARG A 17 18.16 14.43 6.70
C ARG A 17 17.02 14.25 5.71
N LEU A 18 15.86 13.76 6.13
CA LEU A 18 14.68 13.63 5.28
C LEU A 18 13.86 14.91 5.20
N ASN A 19 14.04 15.87 6.13
CA ASN A 19 13.31 17.14 6.17
C ASN A 19 13.45 17.97 4.87
N ASN A 20 14.45 17.64 4.08
CA ASN A 20 14.78 18.21 2.80
C ASN A 20 14.56 17.15 1.72
N PHE A 21 13.33 17.00 1.22
CA PHE A 21 13.08 16.17 0.03
C PHE A 21 13.86 16.78 -1.14
N LEU A 22 14.89 16.08 -1.62
CA LEU A 22 15.82 16.57 -2.65
C LEU A 22 16.52 17.91 -2.30
N TYR A 23 16.70 18.27 -1.02
CA TYR A 23 17.34 19.54 -0.57
C TYR A 23 16.63 20.84 -0.99
N VAL A 24 15.62 20.77 -1.86
CA VAL A 24 14.98 21.91 -2.53
C VAL A 24 13.48 22.01 -2.20
N PHE A 25 12.81 20.90 -1.82
CA PHE A 25 11.36 20.89 -1.56
C PHE A 25 11.00 20.57 -0.10
N ASN A 26 9.98 21.26 0.41
CA ASN A 26 9.31 20.90 1.65
C ASN A 26 8.69 19.50 1.55
N LEU A 27 8.74 18.69 2.62
CA LEU A 27 8.16 17.33 2.65
C LEU A 27 6.74 17.26 2.13
N ARG A 28 5.94 18.29 2.45
CA ARG A 28 4.54 18.39 2.04
C ARG A 28 4.42 18.48 0.52
N GLN A 29 5.19 19.37 -0.12
CA GLN A 29 5.18 19.53 -1.57
C GLN A 29 5.68 18.25 -2.26
N GLY A 30 6.72 17.62 -1.71
CA GLY A 30 7.22 16.32 -2.20
C GLY A 30 6.16 15.22 -2.11
N THR A 31 5.45 15.12 -0.98
CA THR A 31 4.39 14.12 -0.78
C THR A 31 3.22 14.35 -1.74
N ILE A 32 2.82 15.60 -1.98
CA ILE A 32 1.77 15.93 -2.96
C ILE A 32 2.23 15.56 -4.37
N LEU A 33 3.47 15.89 -4.74
CA LEU A 33 4.03 15.54 -6.05
C LEU A 33 4.06 14.02 -6.26
N ILE A 34 4.52 13.27 -5.26
CA ILE A 34 4.50 11.80 -5.28
C ILE A 34 3.07 11.29 -5.45
N ALA A 35 2.11 11.80 -4.68
CA ALA A 35 0.73 11.36 -4.75
C ALA A 35 0.13 11.60 -6.15
N VAL A 36 0.32 12.79 -6.72
CA VAL A 36 -0.17 13.12 -8.07
C VAL A 36 0.49 12.24 -9.12
N HIS A 37 1.79 12.03 -9.05
CA HIS A 37 2.51 11.15 -9.97
C HIS A 37 2.02 9.70 -9.88
N GLN A 38 1.78 9.19 -8.68
CA GLN A 38 1.27 7.84 -8.44
C GLN A 38 -0.18 7.67 -8.91
N ILE A 39 -1.02 8.71 -8.77
CA ILE A 39 -2.38 8.70 -9.33
C ILE A 39 -2.31 8.61 -10.86
N ALA A 40 -1.47 9.43 -11.51
CA ALA A 40 -1.31 9.41 -12.95
C ALA A 40 -0.77 8.07 -13.47
N LEU A 41 0.22 7.48 -12.79
CA LEU A 41 0.75 6.16 -13.16
C LEU A 41 -0.28 5.05 -12.98
N SER A 42 -0.99 5.02 -11.85
CA SER A 42 -1.99 3.98 -11.59
C SER A 42 -3.21 4.08 -12.51
N SER A 43 -3.65 5.28 -12.88
CA SER A 43 -4.71 5.46 -13.86
C SER A 43 -4.27 5.03 -15.27
N PHE A 44 -3.04 5.35 -15.67
CA PHE A 44 -2.47 4.89 -16.93
C PHE A 44 -2.39 3.35 -17.00
N ILE A 45 -1.92 2.71 -15.94
CA ILE A 45 -1.87 1.25 -15.85
C ILE A 45 -3.28 0.64 -15.91
N LEU A 46 -4.26 1.23 -15.23
CA LEU A 46 -5.66 0.77 -15.31
C LEU A 46 -6.20 0.81 -16.73
N ILE A 47 -5.91 1.87 -17.49
CA ILE A 47 -6.33 1.96 -18.90
C ILE A 47 -5.71 0.82 -19.72
N ILE A 48 -4.41 0.57 -19.57
CA ILE A 48 -3.73 -0.53 -20.26
C ILE A 48 -4.34 -1.88 -19.87
N LEU A 49 -4.61 -2.12 -18.58
CA LEU A 49 -5.21 -3.36 -18.11
C LEU A 49 -6.63 -3.55 -18.67
N LEU A 50 -7.44 -2.49 -18.74
CA LEU A 50 -8.78 -2.53 -19.32
C LEU A 50 -8.74 -2.85 -20.82
N VAL A 51 -7.82 -2.24 -21.56
CA VAL A 51 -7.57 -2.58 -22.98
C VAL A 51 -7.08 -4.02 -23.12
N GLY A 52 -6.23 -4.48 -22.19
CA GLY A 52 -5.78 -5.87 -22.15
C GLY A 52 -6.95 -6.85 -21.94
N ILE A 53 -7.89 -6.52 -21.04
CA ILE A 53 -9.09 -7.34 -20.80
C ILE A 53 -9.96 -7.40 -22.05
N SER A 54 -10.18 -6.29 -22.77
CA SER A 54 -10.98 -6.33 -24.01
C SER A 54 -10.32 -7.18 -25.08
N HIS A 55 -9.02 -7.00 -25.31
CA HIS A 55 -8.28 -7.77 -26.31
C HIS A 55 -8.25 -9.28 -25.98
N VAL A 56 -7.97 -9.64 -24.73
CA VAL A 56 -7.99 -11.05 -24.32
C VAL A 56 -9.40 -11.63 -24.35
N GLY A 57 -10.42 -10.84 -24.04
CA GLY A 57 -11.83 -11.24 -24.17
C GLY A 57 -12.19 -11.60 -25.61
N GLU A 58 -11.79 -10.78 -26.58
CA GLU A 58 -11.97 -11.07 -28.01
C GLU A 58 -11.21 -12.34 -28.44
N MET A 59 -9.95 -12.47 -28.03
CA MET A 59 -9.15 -13.68 -28.32
C MET A 59 -9.76 -14.95 -27.73
N LEU A 60 -10.32 -14.87 -26.52
CA LEU A 60 -10.96 -16.01 -25.88
C LEU A 60 -12.24 -16.42 -26.60
N ASN A 61 -13.01 -15.44 -27.10
CA ASN A 61 -14.21 -15.69 -27.88
C ASN A 61 -13.87 -16.35 -29.23
N MET A 62 -12.83 -15.86 -29.92
CA MET A 62 -12.33 -16.50 -31.15
C MET A 62 -11.85 -17.94 -30.89
N LEU A 63 -11.10 -18.16 -29.80
CA LEU A 63 -10.64 -19.49 -29.43
C LEU A 63 -11.80 -20.43 -29.11
N HIS A 64 -12.86 -19.93 -28.48
CA HIS A 64 -14.05 -20.73 -28.18
C HIS A 64 -14.77 -21.15 -29.46
N ASN A 65 -14.96 -20.22 -30.40
CA ASN A 65 -15.55 -20.51 -31.70
C ASN A 65 -14.69 -21.53 -32.49
N ASP A 66 -13.36 -21.36 -32.52
CA ASP A 66 -12.46 -22.32 -33.18
C ASP A 66 -12.54 -23.72 -32.55
N MET A 67 -12.75 -23.80 -31.23
CA MET A 67 -12.94 -25.07 -30.53
C MET A 67 -14.29 -25.72 -30.84
N GLU A 68 -15.35 -24.93 -30.96
CA GLU A 68 -16.69 -25.39 -31.33
C GLU A 68 -16.71 -25.90 -32.78
N ASP A 69 -16.13 -25.14 -33.72
CA ASP A 69 -15.99 -25.53 -35.13
C ASP A 69 -15.19 -26.83 -35.31
N ASP A 70 -14.10 -27.02 -34.54
CA ASP A 70 -13.32 -28.27 -34.57
C ASP A 70 -14.10 -29.44 -33.96
N ALA A 71 -14.93 -29.19 -32.94
CA ALA A 71 -15.80 -30.20 -32.33
C ALA A 71 -16.93 -30.63 -33.29
N GLU A 72 -17.57 -29.68 -33.97
CA GLU A 72 -18.59 -29.99 -34.99
C GLU A 72 -18.02 -30.81 -36.13
N ARG A 73 -16.85 -30.41 -36.67
CA ARG A 73 -16.16 -31.17 -37.72
C ARG A 73 -15.89 -32.61 -37.30
N ARG A 74 -15.43 -32.85 -36.08
CA ARG A 74 -15.22 -34.20 -35.54
C ARG A 74 -16.52 -35.01 -35.49
N GLY A 75 -17.61 -34.40 -35.04
CA GLY A 75 -18.94 -35.03 -35.03
C GLY A 75 -19.38 -35.49 -36.43
N PHE A 76 -19.09 -34.71 -37.47
CA PHE A 76 -19.36 -35.13 -38.85
C PHE A 76 -18.50 -36.32 -39.30
N TYR A 77 -17.19 -36.34 -38.99
CA TYR A 77 -16.32 -37.47 -39.36
C TYR A 77 -16.70 -38.76 -38.63
N GLU A 78 -17.08 -38.67 -37.36
CA GLU A 78 -17.50 -39.82 -36.55
C GLU A 78 -18.82 -40.43 -37.04
N VAL A 79 -19.78 -39.59 -37.43
CA VAL A 79 -21.06 -40.02 -38.02
C VAL A 79 -20.90 -40.54 -39.46
N ALA A 80 -20.02 -39.95 -40.26
CA ALA A 80 -19.86 -40.31 -41.67
C ALA A 80 -19.01 -41.57 -41.93
N TYR A 81 -18.04 -41.87 -41.06
CA TYR A 81 -17.05 -42.95 -41.27
C TYR A 81 -17.17 -44.14 -40.29
N GLY A 82 -18.32 -44.30 -39.63
CA GLY A 82 -18.61 -45.31 -38.60
C GLY A 82 -17.78 -46.61 -38.66
N ASP A 83 -17.13 -46.91 -37.53
CA ASP A 83 -16.44 -48.16 -37.13
C ASP A 83 -15.41 -48.78 -38.11
N LYS A 84 -15.03 -48.09 -39.20
CA LYS A 84 -13.94 -48.50 -40.09
C LYS A 84 -12.84 -47.44 -40.17
N LEU A 85 -12.09 -47.28 -39.09
CA LEU A 85 -10.88 -46.46 -39.14
C LEU A 85 -9.70 -47.25 -39.72
N THR A 86 -9.42 -46.99 -41.00
CA THR A 86 -8.03 -47.05 -41.48
C THR A 86 -7.32 -45.85 -40.86
N PHE A 87 -6.20 -46.10 -40.16
CA PHE A 87 -5.36 -45.07 -39.53
C PHE A 87 -4.93 -44.02 -40.57
N HIS A 88 -5.70 -42.95 -40.68
CA HIS A 88 -5.38 -41.79 -41.50
C HIS A 88 -4.62 -40.77 -40.63
N GLU A 89 -3.59 -40.17 -41.21
CA GLU A 89 -2.73 -39.11 -40.67
C GLU A 89 -3.51 -37.93 -40.04
N GLY A 90 -4.80 -37.79 -40.36
CA GLY A 90 -5.75 -36.86 -39.76
C GLY A 90 -6.05 -37.08 -38.26
N GLU A 91 -6.02 -38.31 -37.74
CA GLU A 91 -6.27 -38.56 -36.30
C GLU A 91 -5.13 -38.07 -35.40
N VAL A 92 -3.88 -38.27 -35.82
CA VAL A 92 -2.69 -37.80 -35.09
C VAL A 92 -2.65 -36.27 -35.08
N THR A 93 -3.04 -35.66 -36.20
CA THR A 93 -3.16 -34.20 -36.34
C THR A 93 -4.29 -33.65 -35.45
N SER A 94 -5.45 -34.32 -35.41
CA SER A 94 -6.60 -33.97 -34.56
C SER A 94 -6.27 -34.04 -33.05
N ARG A 95 -5.54 -35.07 -32.62
CA ARG A 95 -5.10 -35.22 -31.22
C ARG A 95 -4.05 -34.19 -30.81
N ASN A 96 -3.13 -33.83 -31.70
CA ASN A 96 -2.14 -32.78 -31.44
C ASN A 96 -2.81 -31.40 -31.36
N ASN A 97 -3.78 -31.12 -32.24
CA ASN A 97 -4.57 -29.89 -32.22
C ASN A 97 -5.38 -29.77 -30.93
N GLN A 98 -6.01 -30.85 -30.45
CA GLN A 98 -6.74 -30.84 -29.19
C GLN A 98 -5.85 -30.54 -27.97
N ARG A 99 -4.64 -31.11 -27.94
CA ARG A 99 -3.66 -30.79 -26.88
C ARG A 99 -3.21 -29.34 -26.95
N ARG A 100 -3.11 -28.76 -28.15
CA ARG A 100 -2.77 -27.36 -28.38
C ARG A 100 -3.90 -26.43 -27.95
N PHE A 101 -5.15 -26.75 -28.27
CA PHE A 101 -6.33 -26.01 -27.80
C PHE A 101 -6.46 -26.05 -26.28
N ALA A 102 -6.30 -27.21 -25.65
CA ALA A 102 -6.34 -27.32 -24.18
C ALA A 102 -5.26 -26.46 -23.49
N LYS A 103 -4.03 -26.45 -24.05
CA LYS A 103 -2.95 -25.58 -23.56
C LYS A 103 -3.26 -24.10 -23.80
N ALA A 104 -3.80 -23.73 -24.95
CA ALA A 104 -4.16 -22.37 -25.29
C ALA A 104 -5.30 -21.85 -24.39
N GLN A 105 -6.33 -22.67 -24.16
CA GLN A 105 -7.45 -22.33 -23.27
C GLN A 105 -6.98 -22.17 -21.83
N HIS A 106 -6.10 -23.06 -21.34
CA HIS A 106 -5.53 -22.92 -20.00
C HIS A 106 -4.67 -21.66 -19.87
N LEU A 107 -3.84 -21.35 -20.88
CA LEU A 107 -3.04 -20.14 -20.86
C LEU A 107 -3.93 -18.88 -20.90
N ALA A 108 -4.94 -18.88 -21.76
CA ALA A 108 -5.88 -17.77 -21.89
C ALA A 108 -6.67 -17.56 -20.59
N SER A 109 -7.19 -18.62 -19.95
CA SER A 109 -7.91 -18.50 -18.69
C SER A 109 -7.02 -17.97 -17.56
N VAL A 110 -5.77 -18.44 -17.46
CA VAL A 110 -4.78 -17.89 -16.50
C VAL A 110 -4.52 -16.41 -16.76
N THR A 111 -4.34 -15.99 -18.02
CA THR A 111 -4.14 -14.58 -18.35
C THR A 111 -5.34 -13.71 -18.00
N VAL A 112 -6.57 -14.20 -18.23
CA VAL A 112 -7.81 -13.50 -17.85
C VAL A 112 -7.89 -13.31 -16.33
N ILE A 113 -7.68 -14.37 -15.57
CA ILE A 113 -7.68 -14.32 -14.09
C ILE A 113 -6.63 -13.33 -13.60
N PHE A 114 -5.43 -13.34 -14.18
CA PHE A 114 -4.35 -12.42 -13.84
C PHE A 114 -4.71 -10.96 -14.15
N LEU A 115 -5.29 -10.68 -15.32
CA LEU A 115 -5.70 -9.32 -15.71
C LEU A 115 -6.81 -8.77 -14.80
N TYR A 116 -7.83 -9.58 -14.50
CA TYR A 116 -8.89 -9.16 -13.57
C TYR A 116 -8.35 -8.92 -12.15
N THR A 117 -7.53 -9.83 -11.63
CA THR A 117 -6.91 -9.68 -10.30
C THR A 117 -6.04 -8.42 -10.24
N SER A 118 -5.21 -8.19 -11.27
CA SER A 118 -4.36 -7.01 -11.37
C SER A 118 -5.17 -5.72 -11.46
N THR A 119 -6.32 -5.74 -12.16
CA THR A 119 -7.22 -4.59 -12.27
C THR A 119 -7.85 -4.22 -10.93
N ILE A 120 -8.35 -5.22 -10.20
CA ILE A 120 -8.91 -5.02 -8.86
C ILE A 120 -7.85 -4.45 -7.91
N LEU A 121 -6.65 -5.04 -7.90
CA LEU A 121 -5.53 -4.56 -7.08
C LEU A 121 -5.12 -3.12 -7.43
N THR A 122 -5.05 -2.79 -8.72
CA THR A 122 -4.68 -1.44 -9.18
C THR A 122 -5.76 -0.42 -8.83
N SER A 123 -7.04 -0.80 -8.91
CA SER A 123 -8.16 0.04 -8.48
C SER A 123 -8.11 0.33 -6.97
N ILE A 124 -7.86 -0.68 -6.14
CA ILE A 124 -7.66 -0.50 -4.69
C ILE A 124 -6.47 0.43 -4.44
N TYR A 125 -5.35 0.23 -5.14
CA TYR A 125 -4.17 1.08 -5.03
C TYR A 125 -4.46 2.54 -5.43
N LEU A 126 -5.22 2.77 -6.49
CA LEU A 126 -5.67 4.11 -6.90
C LEU A 126 -6.51 4.79 -5.81
N MET A 127 -7.44 4.06 -5.16
CA MET A 127 -8.21 4.60 -4.02
C MET A 127 -7.30 4.97 -2.83
N CYS A 128 -6.27 4.16 -2.57
CA CYS A 128 -5.25 4.50 -1.58
C CYS A 128 -4.45 5.75 -1.96
N CYS A 129 -4.09 5.93 -3.23
CA CYS A 129 -3.39 7.12 -3.72
C CYS A 129 -4.24 8.40 -3.59
N ILE A 130 -5.54 8.32 -3.86
CA ILE A 130 -6.48 9.44 -3.64
C ILE A 130 -6.56 9.78 -2.15
N SER A 131 -6.62 8.76 -1.29
CA SER A 131 -6.60 8.94 0.17
C SER A 131 -5.29 9.60 0.65
N LEU A 132 -4.14 9.20 0.08
CA LEU A 132 -2.85 9.85 0.33
C LEU A 132 -2.88 11.33 -0.03
N LEU A 133 -3.37 11.67 -1.23
CA LEU A 133 -3.45 13.05 -1.70
C LEU A 133 -4.32 13.90 -0.76
N HIS A 134 -5.48 13.37 -0.34
CA HIS A 134 -6.36 14.04 0.60
C HIS A 134 -5.70 14.23 1.98
N GLY A 135 -5.01 13.21 2.47
CA GLY A 135 -4.24 13.26 3.72
C GLY A 135 -3.10 14.29 3.67
N ALA A 136 -2.41 14.40 2.54
CA ALA A 136 -1.33 15.37 2.32
C ALA A 136 -1.85 16.82 2.23
N VAL A 137 -3.03 17.03 1.64
CA VAL A 137 -3.65 18.36 1.55
C VAL A 137 -4.21 18.80 2.91
N LYS A 138 -4.94 17.93 3.61
CA LYS A 138 -5.64 18.23 4.89
C LYS A 138 -4.80 17.98 6.16
N TYR A 139 -3.55 17.55 6.04
CA TYR A 139 -2.66 17.25 7.18
C TYR A 139 -3.22 16.19 8.15
N LYS A 140 -4.06 15.26 7.66
CA LYS A 140 -4.65 14.19 8.47
C LYS A 140 -3.90 12.87 8.21
N ARG A 141 -3.16 12.40 9.22
CA ARG A 141 -2.37 11.15 9.17
C ARG A 141 -3.22 9.91 8.90
N GLU A 142 -4.46 9.88 9.39
CA GLU A 142 -5.36 8.72 9.26
C GLU A 142 -5.55 8.27 7.81
N TYR A 143 -5.50 9.20 6.85
CA TYR A 143 -5.66 8.91 5.42
C TYR A 143 -4.35 8.57 4.70
N VAL A 144 -3.20 8.83 5.32
CA VAL A 144 -1.87 8.55 4.75
C VAL A 144 -1.43 7.10 5.02
N LEU A 145 -1.85 6.54 6.15
CA LEU A 145 -1.47 5.18 6.58
C LEU A 145 -1.93 4.07 5.61
N PRO A 146 -3.16 4.06 5.06
CA PRO A 146 -3.59 3.02 4.14
C PRO A 146 -2.71 2.91 2.91
N TRP A 147 -2.23 4.05 2.39
CA TRP A 147 -1.34 4.06 1.24
C TRP A 147 0.04 3.49 1.56
N ILE A 148 0.61 3.80 2.73
CA ILE A 148 1.91 3.21 3.13
C ILE A 148 1.80 1.69 3.22
N MET A 149 0.70 1.17 3.79
CA MET A 149 0.47 -0.28 3.87
C MET A 149 0.33 -0.90 2.47
N ALA A 150 -0.45 -0.27 1.59
CA ALA A 150 -0.62 -0.74 0.20
C ALA A 150 0.72 -0.71 -0.57
N ALA A 151 1.53 0.34 -0.39
CA ALA A 151 2.84 0.47 -1.03
C ALA A 151 3.83 -0.59 -0.52
N CYS A 152 3.81 -0.95 0.77
CA CYS A 152 4.62 -2.05 1.29
C CYS A 152 4.27 -3.40 0.64
N VAL A 153 2.97 -3.69 0.49
CA VAL A 153 2.53 -4.90 -0.24
C VAL A 153 2.95 -4.82 -1.71
N GLY A 154 2.85 -3.65 -2.33
CA GLY A 154 3.29 -3.39 -3.70
C GLY A 154 4.77 -3.69 -3.92
N VAL A 155 5.66 -3.32 -2.99
CA VAL A 155 7.09 -3.66 -3.07
C VAL A 155 7.32 -5.17 -3.07
N VAL A 156 6.61 -5.90 -2.20
CA VAL A 156 6.74 -7.36 -2.16
C VAL A 156 6.28 -7.99 -3.47
N LEU A 157 5.14 -7.55 -4.01
CA LEU A 157 4.64 -8.01 -5.30
C LEU A 157 5.61 -7.67 -6.45
N LEU A 158 6.23 -6.49 -6.41
CA LEU A 158 7.23 -6.07 -7.39
C LEU A 158 8.49 -6.95 -7.35
N ILE A 159 8.99 -7.29 -6.16
CA ILE A 159 10.13 -8.19 -6.01
C ILE A 159 9.79 -9.58 -6.56
N VAL A 160 8.60 -10.11 -6.23
CA VAL A 160 8.13 -11.40 -6.77
C VAL A 160 8.06 -11.34 -8.30
N ALA A 161 7.52 -10.26 -8.87
CA ALA A 161 7.44 -10.08 -10.33
C ALA A 161 8.82 -10.04 -11.00
N ILE A 162 9.82 -9.40 -10.37
CA ILE A 162 11.20 -9.37 -10.87
C ILE A 162 11.82 -10.77 -10.83
N VAL A 163 11.67 -11.50 -9.72
CA VAL A 163 12.22 -12.87 -9.59
C VAL A 163 11.58 -13.83 -10.60
N VAL A 164 10.26 -13.74 -10.79
CA VAL A 164 9.57 -14.53 -11.81
C VAL A 164 10.03 -14.11 -13.22
N GLY A 165 10.23 -12.81 -13.46
CA GLY A 165 10.68 -12.27 -14.73
C GLY A 165 12.09 -12.72 -15.13
N ASP A 166 13.00 -12.84 -14.17
CA ASP A 166 14.37 -13.34 -14.38
C ASP A 166 14.39 -14.79 -14.87
N GLY A 167 13.36 -15.57 -14.53
CA GLY A 167 13.17 -16.94 -15.04
C GLY A 167 12.85 -17.03 -16.53
N TYR A 168 12.52 -15.91 -17.20
CA TYR A 168 12.16 -15.88 -18.62
C TYR A 168 13.19 -15.13 -19.46
N PRO A 169 14.03 -15.83 -20.26
CA PRO A 169 15.12 -15.20 -20.99
C PRO A 169 14.65 -14.20 -22.06
N CYS A 170 13.42 -14.34 -22.59
CA CYS A 170 12.85 -13.36 -23.51
C CYS A 170 12.71 -11.96 -22.88
N ILE A 171 12.35 -11.89 -21.60
CA ILE A 171 12.15 -10.61 -20.91
C ILE A 171 13.51 -9.93 -20.71
N VAL A 172 14.50 -10.70 -20.28
CA VAL A 172 15.87 -10.23 -20.08
C VAL A 172 16.48 -9.74 -21.39
N ASN A 173 16.24 -10.45 -22.50
CA ASN A 173 16.80 -10.11 -23.80
C ASN A 173 16.12 -8.87 -24.44
N LEU A 174 14.84 -8.60 -24.09
CA LEU A 174 14.12 -7.40 -24.54
C LEU A 174 14.79 -6.10 -24.04
N PHE A 175 15.42 -6.14 -22.86
CA PHE A 175 16.14 -5.01 -22.27
C PHE A 175 17.59 -4.87 -22.75
N GLY A 176 17.99 -5.64 -23.76
CA GLY A 176 19.29 -5.51 -24.43
C GLY A 176 20.47 -6.14 -23.69
N SER A 177 20.37 -6.42 -22.39
CA SER A 177 21.32 -7.26 -21.62
C SER A 177 20.81 -7.59 -20.22
N HIS A 178 21.27 -8.70 -19.65
CA HIS A 178 21.02 -9.10 -18.26
C HIS A 178 21.42 -8.01 -17.26
N ASN A 179 22.56 -7.33 -17.47
CA ASN A 179 23.00 -6.27 -16.57
C ASN A 179 22.11 -5.02 -16.62
N PHE A 180 21.59 -4.66 -17.80
CA PHE A 180 20.69 -3.52 -17.95
C PHE A 180 19.32 -3.80 -17.34
N TYR A 181 18.82 -5.02 -17.47
CA TYR A 181 17.59 -5.47 -16.80
C TYR A 181 17.71 -5.36 -15.27
N HIS A 182 18.74 -5.97 -14.67
CA HIS A 182 18.96 -5.92 -13.23
C HIS A 182 19.18 -4.50 -12.71
N PHE A 183 19.92 -3.67 -13.44
CA PHE A 183 20.12 -2.27 -13.08
C PHE A 183 18.81 -1.47 -13.10
N GLY A 184 17.98 -1.66 -14.15
CA GLY A 184 16.67 -1.03 -14.27
C GLY A 184 15.72 -1.45 -13.15
N CYS A 185 15.63 -2.75 -12.87
CA CYS A 185 14.82 -3.30 -11.78
C CYS A 185 15.28 -2.77 -10.42
N ALA A 186 16.59 -2.75 -10.15
CA ALA A 186 17.14 -2.23 -8.90
C ALA A 186 16.83 -0.74 -8.73
N LEU A 187 16.99 0.06 -9.78
CA LEU A 187 16.64 1.48 -9.77
C LEU A 187 15.16 1.69 -9.49
N PHE A 188 14.29 0.90 -10.13
CA PHE A 188 12.84 0.98 -9.95
C PHE A 188 12.40 0.60 -8.52
N VAL A 189 13.00 -0.44 -7.93
CA VAL A 189 12.76 -0.80 -6.53
C VAL A 189 13.26 0.30 -5.60
N LEU A 190 14.44 0.87 -5.86
CA LEU A 190 15.04 1.90 -5.02
C LEU A 190 14.22 3.20 -5.04
N THR A 191 13.70 3.62 -6.20
CA THR A 191 12.82 4.80 -6.30
C THR A 191 11.50 4.56 -5.57
N PHE A 192 10.95 3.35 -5.62
CA PHE A 192 9.73 3.00 -4.89
C PHE A 192 9.94 2.97 -3.37
N ILE A 193 11.05 2.39 -2.90
CA ILE A 193 11.46 2.43 -1.48
C ILE A 193 11.66 3.88 -1.03
N TYR A 194 12.32 4.71 -1.84
CA TYR A 194 12.51 6.12 -1.55
C TYR A 194 11.18 6.87 -1.38
N ALA A 195 10.20 6.61 -2.26
CA ALA A 195 8.85 7.18 -2.15
C ALA A 195 8.16 6.76 -0.84
N ILE A 196 8.24 5.48 -0.47
CA ILE A 196 7.68 4.99 0.81
C ILE A 196 8.35 5.68 2.00
N CYS A 197 9.68 5.81 1.99
CA CYS A 197 10.41 6.47 3.05
C CYS A 197 10.01 7.95 3.18
N ALA A 198 9.91 8.67 2.07
CA ALA A 198 9.52 10.08 2.05
C ALA A 198 8.11 10.31 2.62
N VAL A 199 7.14 9.52 2.18
CA VAL A 199 5.76 9.61 2.68
C VAL A 199 5.66 9.14 4.14
N SER A 200 6.43 8.13 4.54
CA SER A 200 6.51 7.68 5.93
C SER A 200 7.08 8.76 6.84
N SER A 201 8.12 9.48 6.39
CA SER A 201 8.67 10.62 7.12
C SER A 201 7.63 11.74 7.29
N PHE A 202 6.82 12.02 6.26
CA PHE A 202 5.71 12.98 6.37
C PHE A 202 4.64 12.51 7.38
N ALA A 203 4.29 11.21 7.37
CA ALA A 203 3.33 10.64 8.32
C ALA A 203 3.84 10.68 9.78
N LEU A 204 5.15 10.57 9.99
CA LEU A 204 5.77 10.67 11.31
C LEU A 204 5.80 12.12 11.81
N GLU A 205 6.14 13.08 10.94
CA GLU A 205 6.20 14.50 11.29
C GLU A 205 4.81 15.04 11.70
N THR A 206 3.78 14.68 10.93
CA THR A 206 2.38 15.00 11.25
C THR A 206 1.89 14.34 12.55
N GLY A 207 2.44 13.17 12.92
CA GLY A 207 2.17 12.52 14.20
C GLY A 207 2.88 13.17 15.39
N SER A 208 4.15 13.56 15.21
CA SER A 208 4.97 14.15 16.27
C SER A 208 4.43 15.51 16.71
N GLY A 209 3.96 16.33 15.77
CA GLY A 209 3.34 17.63 16.09
C GLY A 209 2.07 17.51 16.96
N ARG A 210 1.30 16.44 16.79
CA ARG A 210 0.09 16.16 17.58
C ARG A 210 0.42 15.64 18.99
N CYS A 211 1.42 14.78 19.12
CA CYS A 211 1.92 14.32 20.44
C CYS A 211 2.58 15.46 21.23
N ALA A 212 3.33 16.36 20.59
CA ALA A 212 3.88 17.53 21.24
C ALA A 212 2.75 18.44 21.77
N ARG A 213 1.71 18.66 20.97
CA ARG A 213 0.55 19.48 21.35
C ARG A 213 -0.31 18.85 22.44
N SER A 214 -0.50 17.52 22.43
CA SER A 214 -1.26 16.84 23.49
C SER A 214 -0.48 16.75 24.80
N ASN A 215 0.85 16.57 24.73
CA ASN A 215 1.70 16.58 25.93
C ASN A 215 1.75 17.98 26.56
N LEU A 216 1.71 19.05 25.76
CA LEU A 216 1.62 20.41 26.26
C LEU A 216 0.28 20.65 26.98
N ALA A 217 -0.84 20.28 26.35
CA ALA A 217 -2.18 20.41 26.93
C ALA A 217 -2.36 19.60 28.23
N ASN A 218 -1.83 18.39 28.27
CA ASN A 218 -1.88 17.54 29.47
C ASN A 218 -0.94 18.04 30.58
N SER A 219 0.13 18.78 30.23
CA SER A 219 1.01 19.41 31.21
C SER A 219 0.36 20.66 31.80
N ASP A 220 -0.38 21.42 31.00
CA ASP A 220 -1.18 22.56 31.46
C ASP A 220 -2.32 22.12 32.40
N GLU A 221 -3.13 21.12 32.00
CA GLU A 221 -4.20 20.61 32.89
C GLU A 221 -3.66 20.08 34.22
N ARG A 222 -2.47 19.47 34.19
CA ARG A 222 -1.81 18.96 35.41
C ARG A 222 -1.24 20.08 36.26
N GLY A 223 -0.74 21.16 35.64
CA GLY A 223 -0.31 22.38 36.32
C GLY A 223 -1.47 23.12 36.98
N GLU A 224 -2.60 23.27 36.29
CA GLU A 224 -3.80 23.89 36.84
C GLU A 224 -4.39 23.09 38.01
N ARG A 225 -4.39 21.75 37.94
CA ARG A 225 -4.82 20.90 39.05
C ARG A 225 -3.92 21.01 40.29
N LEU A 226 -2.62 21.22 40.10
CA LEU A 226 -1.68 21.45 41.21
C LEU A 226 -1.92 22.81 41.88
N LEU A 227 -2.21 23.85 41.10
CA LEU A 227 -2.57 25.17 41.63
C LEU A 227 -3.88 25.16 42.42
N LEU A 228 -4.89 24.43 41.94
CA LEU A 228 -6.16 24.28 42.67
C LEU A 228 -5.99 23.49 43.99
N LEU A 229 -5.10 22.50 44.01
CA LEU A 229 -4.78 21.74 45.21
C LEU A 229 -4.05 22.58 46.26
N ASP A 230 -3.12 23.44 45.84
CA ASP A 230 -2.39 24.34 46.73
C ASP A 230 -3.32 25.41 47.32
N HIS A 231 -4.24 25.94 46.51
CA HIS A 231 -5.23 26.91 46.99
C HIS A 231 -6.24 26.30 47.96
N ALA A 232 -6.65 25.04 47.73
CA ALA A 232 -7.49 24.28 48.66
C ALA A 232 -6.77 23.96 49.98
N ALA A 233 -5.48 23.59 49.91
CA ALA A 233 -4.68 23.30 51.10
C ALA A 233 -4.47 24.56 51.97
N HIS A 234 -4.20 25.71 51.35
CA HIS A 234 -4.06 26.99 52.05
C HIS A 234 -5.37 27.46 52.70
N SER A 235 -6.51 27.28 52.04
CA SER A 235 -7.81 27.65 52.59
C SER A 235 -8.28 26.70 53.69
N SER A 236 -7.97 25.40 53.62
CA SER A 236 -8.17 24.46 54.73
C SER A 236 -7.28 24.76 55.94
N LEU A 237 -6.02 25.15 55.73
CA LEU A 237 -5.11 25.56 56.82
C LEU A 237 -5.60 26.83 57.53
N LEU A 238 -6.08 27.82 56.77
CA LEU A 238 -6.67 29.05 57.34
C LEU A 238 -7.95 28.76 58.13
N SER A 239 -8.80 27.86 57.63
CA SER A 239 -10.03 27.46 58.32
C SER A 239 -9.73 26.68 59.61
N ALA A 240 -8.74 25.78 59.60
CA ALA A 240 -8.29 25.06 60.80
C ALA A 240 -7.66 25.99 61.85
N ALA A 241 -6.91 27.02 61.42
CA ALA A 241 -6.32 28.02 62.31
C ALA A 241 -7.39 28.91 62.99
N GLN A 242 -8.48 29.24 62.27
CA GLN A 242 -9.61 29.98 62.83
C GLN A 242 -10.38 29.15 63.87
N LEU A 243 -10.59 27.86 63.59
CA LEU A 243 -11.23 26.91 64.51
C LEU A 243 -10.40 26.72 65.80
N ASN A 244 -9.08 26.67 65.69
CA ASN A 244 -8.20 26.56 66.87
C ASN A 244 -8.25 27.83 67.74
N LYS A 245 -8.27 29.03 67.13
CA LYS A 245 -8.46 30.30 67.87
C LYS A 245 -9.79 30.35 68.64
N LEU A 246 -10.88 29.87 68.04
CA LEU A 246 -12.19 29.81 68.68
C LEU A 246 -12.24 28.80 69.85
N SER A 247 -11.53 27.66 69.73
CA SER A 247 -11.41 26.67 70.80
C SER A 247 -10.62 27.17 72.01
N THR A 248 -9.53 27.92 71.79
CA THR A 248 -8.77 28.53 72.89
C THR A 248 -9.49 29.70 73.56
N GLY A 249 -10.33 30.45 72.84
CA GLY A 249 -11.08 31.57 73.42
C GLY A 249 -12.25 31.15 74.32
N THR A 250 -12.83 29.97 74.09
CA THR A 250 -13.92 29.43 74.93
C THR A 250 -13.42 28.78 76.22
N ARG A 251 -12.13 28.45 76.32
CA ARG A 251 -11.53 27.85 77.51
C ARG A 251 -11.11 28.87 78.58
N SER A 252 -11.09 30.17 78.27
CA SER A 252 -10.74 31.23 79.23
C SER A 252 -11.93 31.97 79.84
N GLN A 253 -13.17 31.55 79.57
CA GLN A 253 -14.39 32.16 80.16
C GLN A 253 -15.10 31.27 81.20
N PHE A 254 -14.51 30.12 81.55
CA PHE A 254 -14.97 29.26 82.65
C PHE A 254 -13.81 28.95 83.60
N VAL A 255 -13.34 29.96 84.31
CA VAL A 255 -12.69 29.85 85.64
C VAL A 255 -13.13 31.05 86.46
#